data_AF-D7VIP7-F1
#
_entry.id   AF-D7VIP7-F1
#
_cell.length_a   1.000
_cell.length_b   1.000
_cell.length_c   1.000
_cell.angle_alpha   90.00
_cell.angle_beta   90.00
_cell.angle_gamma   90.00
#
_symmetry.space_group_name_H-M   'P 1'
#
loop_
_entity.id
_entity.type
_entity.pdbx_description
1 polymer ?
#
loop_
_entity_poly.entity_id
_entity_poly.type
_entity_poly.pdbx_seq_one_letter_code
_entity_poly.pdbx_strand_id
1 'polypeptide(L)'
;MEKYFNTLHFCIYRAFHKVHLFTERINPANLIHKLPFQRKRYEELGIDIHQEINKAWGDKRFGLSTVAAGGFLWGGLALFFFSVLMMLKVSISTLLIIGCVVGSGLICYVFVFRQDKYIKYFDRYEKWSKQEKRKYGWLTVGSVLFVLLSFYLCLIL
;
A
#
# COMPACT_ATOMS: atom_id res chain seq x y z
N MET A 1 7.54 16.56 -4.52
CA MET A 1 6.91 15.70 -3.49
C MET A 1 5.68 14.97 -4.03
N GLU A 2 4.62 15.64 -4.50
CA GLU A 2 3.38 14.98 -4.98
C GLU A 2 3.63 13.81 -5.96
N LYS A 3 4.33 14.06 -7.08
CA LYS A 3 4.65 13.02 -8.09
C LYS A 3 5.40 11.82 -7.50
N TYR A 4 6.31 12.06 -6.55
CA TYR A 4 7.12 11.01 -5.93
C TYR A 4 6.25 10.11 -5.04
N PHE A 5 5.44 10.70 -4.15
CA PHE A 5 4.52 9.96 -3.30
C PHE A 5 3.50 9.14 -4.09
N ASN A 6 2.92 9.72 -5.15
CA ASN A 6 2.00 9.00 -6.03
C ASN A 6 2.69 7.89 -6.83
N THR A 7 3.98 8.07 -7.18
CA THR A 7 4.78 7.00 -7.81
C THR A 7 4.98 5.83 -6.84
N LEU A 8 5.37 6.10 -5.60
CA LEU A 8 5.50 5.08 -4.57
C LEU A 8 4.16 4.37 -4.33
N HIS A 9 3.08 5.14 -4.13
CA HIS A 9 1.74 4.60 -3.91
C HIS A 9 1.30 3.66 -5.03
N PHE A 10 1.49 4.05 -6.29
CA PHE A 10 1.14 3.22 -7.43
C PHE A 10 1.99 1.94 -7.53
N CYS A 11 3.30 2.05 -7.31
CA CYS A 11 4.19 0.89 -7.34
C CYS A 11 3.85 -0.11 -6.22
N ILE A 12 3.54 0.38 -5.01
CA ILE A 12 3.11 -0.45 -3.87
C ILE A 12 1.74 -1.07 -4.15
N TYR A 13 0.78 -0.31 -4.67
CA TYR A 13 -0.54 -0.81 -5.11
C TYR A 13 -0.38 -1.99 -6.06
N ARG A 14 0.46 -1.83 -7.10
CA ARG A 14 0.72 -2.91 -8.06
C ARG A 14 1.39 -4.11 -7.43
N ALA A 15 2.26 -3.90 -6.44
CA ALA A 15 2.89 -4.99 -5.71
C ALA A 15 1.84 -5.78 -4.90
N PHE A 16 1.00 -5.10 -4.11
CA PHE A 16 -0.08 -5.75 -3.35
C PHE A 16 -1.07 -6.47 -4.26
N HIS A 17 -1.49 -5.84 -5.36
CA HIS A 17 -2.41 -6.47 -6.30
C HIS A 17 -1.81 -7.73 -6.93
N LYS A 18 -0.52 -7.70 -7.31
CA LYS A 18 0.18 -8.90 -7.82
C LYS A 18 0.33 -9.99 -6.77
N VAL A 19 0.66 -9.61 -5.53
CA VAL A 19 0.75 -10.56 -4.41
C VAL A 19 -0.61 -11.21 -4.21
N HIS A 20 -1.71 -10.44 -4.22
CA HIS A 20 -3.06 -10.98 -4.14
C HIS A 20 -3.36 -11.99 -5.25
N LEU A 21 -3.12 -11.65 -6.52
CA LEU A 21 -3.35 -12.58 -7.63
C LEU A 21 -2.51 -13.87 -7.51
N PHE A 22 -1.27 -13.76 -6.99
CA PHE A 22 -0.42 -14.92 -6.76
C PHE A 22 -0.92 -15.77 -5.58
N THR A 23 -1.32 -15.13 -4.48
CA THR A 23 -1.77 -15.83 -3.28
C THR A 23 -3.19 -16.33 -3.40
N GLU A 24 -4.06 -15.76 -4.23
CA GLU A 24 -5.43 -16.22 -4.46
C GLU A 24 -5.43 -17.72 -4.80
N ARG A 25 -4.51 -18.16 -5.67
CA ARG A 25 -4.40 -19.57 -6.05
C ARG A 25 -4.06 -20.51 -4.88
N ILE A 26 -3.41 -19.99 -3.85
CA ILE A 26 -2.86 -20.76 -2.71
C ILE A 26 -3.63 -20.45 -1.41
N ASN A 27 -4.48 -19.42 -1.39
CA ASN A 27 -5.04 -18.85 -0.17
C ASN A 27 -5.98 -19.86 0.51
N PRO A 28 -5.67 -20.32 1.73
CA PRO A 28 -6.54 -21.25 2.45
C PRO A 28 -7.91 -20.64 2.77
N ALA A 29 -8.05 -19.30 2.79
CA ALA A 29 -9.35 -18.66 2.92
C ALA A 29 -10.30 -19.00 1.74
N ASN A 30 -9.77 -19.38 0.56
CA ASN A 30 -10.60 -19.81 -0.57
C ASN A 30 -11.30 -21.16 -0.33
N LEU A 31 -10.92 -21.92 0.70
CA LEU A 31 -11.67 -23.10 1.14
C LEU A 31 -13.07 -22.72 1.64
N ILE A 32 -13.23 -21.54 2.21
CA ILE A 32 -14.51 -21.05 2.74
C ILE A 32 -15.53 -20.93 1.61
N HIS A 33 -15.11 -20.38 0.47
CA HIS A 33 -15.96 -20.23 -0.73
C HIS A 33 -16.29 -21.56 -1.43
N LYS A 34 -15.55 -22.65 -1.12
CA LYS A 34 -15.83 -24.00 -1.61
C LYS A 34 -16.86 -24.75 -0.75
N LEU A 35 -17.27 -24.21 0.40
CA LEU A 35 -18.28 -24.84 1.25
C LEU A 35 -19.64 -24.89 0.51
N PRO A 36 -20.40 -25.99 0.65
CA PRO A 36 -21.60 -26.24 -0.15
C PRO A 36 -22.70 -25.19 0.07
N PHE A 37 -22.80 -24.63 1.28
CA PHE A 37 -23.77 -23.57 1.59
C PHE A 37 -23.45 -22.25 0.86
N GLN A 38 -22.18 -21.85 0.84
CA GLN A 38 -21.78 -20.61 0.15
C GLN A 38 -21.85 -20.78 -1.36
N ARG A 39 -21.42 -21.93 -1.87
CA ARG A 39 -21.48 -22.25 -3.30
C ARG A 39 -22.91 -22.20 -3.85
N LYS A 40 -23.87 -22.83 -3.18
CA LYS A 40 -25.29 -22.76 -3.58
C LYS A 40 -25.80 -21.32 -3.65
N ARG A 41 -25.45 -20.51 -2.64
CA ARG A 41 -25.85 -19.09 -2.60
C ARG A 41 -25.22 -18.27 -3.73
N TYR A 42 -23.98 -18.54 -4.12
CA TYR A 42 -23.33 -17.87 -5.26
C TYR A 42 -23.95 -18.28 -6.60
N GLU A 43 -24.29 -19.56 -6.76
CA GLU A 43 -24.99 -20.10 -7.93
C GLU A 43 -26.40 -19.50 -8.06
N GLU A 44 -27.15 -19.37 -6.96
CA GLU A 44 -28.46 -18.71 -6.92
C GLU A 44 -28.41 -17.22 -7.31
N LEU A 45 -27.31 -16.54 -6.97
CA LEU A 45 -27.10 -15.13 -7.31
C LEU A 45 -26.47 -14.94 -8.70
N GLY A 46 -26.02 -16.01 -9.36
CA GLY A 46 -25.33 -15.95 -10.65
C GLY A 46 -23.96 -15.26 -10.59
N ILE A 47 -23.29 -15.29 -9.44
CA ILE A 47 -22.05 -14.54 -9.18
C ILE A 47 -20.83 -15.48 -9.18
N ASP A 48 -19.78 -15.08 -9.90
CA ASP A 48 -18.44 -15.68 -9.73
C ASP A 48 -17.71 -14.98 -8.57
N ILE A 49 -17.58 -15.70 -7.45
CA ILE A 49 -16.93 -15.20 -6.23
C ILE A 49 -15.46 -14.85 -6.44
N HIS A 50 -14.73 -15.58 -7.29
CA HIS A 50 -13.32 -15.30 -7.57
C HIS A 50 -13.16 -14.01 -8.36
N GLN A 51 -14.06 -13.78 -9.32
CA GLN A 51 -14.07 -12.54 -10.08
C GLN A 51 -14.42 -11.33 -9.20
N GLU A 52 -15.40 -11.45 -8.30
CA GLU A 52 -15.78 -10.38 -7.38
C GLU A 52 -14.68 -10.07 -6.36
N ILE A 53 -13.99 -11.09 -5.83
CA ILE A 53 -12.82 -10.88 -4.96
C ILE A 53 -11.72 -10.15 -5.72
N ASN A 54 -11.34 -10.63 -6.91
CA ASN A 54 -10.30 -9.98 -7.70
C ASN A 54 -10.63 -8.52 -8.05
N LYS A 55 -11.90 -8.25 -8.34
CA LYS A 55 -12.42 -6.89 -8.55
C LYS A 55 -12.31 -6.03 -7.29
N ALA A 56 -12.72 -6.55 -6.13
CA ALA A 56 -12.60 -5.87 -4.85
C ALA A 56 -11.14 -5.58 -4.46
N TRP A 57 -10.19 -6.42 -4.87
CA TRP A 57 -8.77 -6.16 -4.66
C TRP A 57 -8.16 -5.20 -5.68
N GLY A 58 -8.64 -5.22 -6.93
CA GLY A 58 -8.10 -4.42 -8.04
C GLY A 58 -8.76 -3.06 -8.25
N ASP A 59 -9.82 -2.73 -7.51
CA ASP A 59 -10.47 -1.43 -7.62
C ASP A 59 -9.50 -0.28 -7.23
N LYS A 60 -9.31 0.66 -8.15
CA LYS A 60 -8.39 1.80 -7.96
C LYS A 60 -8.93 2.83 -6.96
N ARG A 61 -10.24 2.94 -6.78
CA ARG A 61 -10.88 3.90 -5.89
C ARG A 61 -10.94 3.38 -4.47
N PHE A 62 -11.49 2.17 -4.30
CA PHE A 62 -11.75 1.63 -2.96
C PHE A 62 -11.23 0.19 -2.78
N GLY A 63 -10.43 -0.30 -3.72
CA GLY A 63 -9.95 -1.67 -3.65
C GLY A 63 -8.94 -1.88 -2.53
N LEU A 64 -8.92 -3.10 -2.00
CA LEU A 64 -8.09 -3.48 -0.87
C LEU A 64 -6.59 -3.23 -1.14
N SER A 65 -6.11 -3.44 -2.37
CA SER A 65 -4.71 -3.16 -2.73
C SER A 65 -4.38 -1.66 -2.63
N THR A 66 -5.33 -0.79 -2.98
CA THR A 66 -5.16 0.67 -2.94
C THR A 66 -5.08 1.16 -1.51
N VAL A 67 -5.98 0.65 -0.66
CA VAL A 67 -6.02 0.96 0.77
C VAL A 67 -4.75 0.44 1.46
N ALA A 68 -4.37 -0.82 1.21
CA ALA A 68 -3.14 -1.41 1.75
C ALA A 68 -1.90 -0.62 1.33
N ALA A 69 -1.82 -0.19 0.06
CA ALA A 69 -0.73 0.64 -0.41
C ALA A 69 -0.69 2.02 0.25
N GLY A 70 -1.87 2.60 0.49
CA GLY A 70 -1.98 3.87 1.21
C GLY A 70 -1.53 3.74 2.67
N GLY A 71 -1.96 2.69 3.36
CA GLY A 71 -1.53 2.39 4.72
C GLY A 71 -0.04 2.10 4.82
N PHE A 72 0.54 1.38 3.86
CA PHE A 72 1.97 1.13 3.81
C PHE A 72 2.78 2.42 3.60
N LEU A 73 2.32 3.31 2.72
CA LEU A 73 2.96 4.61 2.51
C LEU A 73 2.90 5.49 3.76
N TRP A 74 1.74 5.53 4.42
CA TRP A 74 1.53 6.25 5.67
C TRP A 74 2.43 5.70 6.79
N GLY A 75 2.38 4.39 7.04
CA GLY A 75 3.19 3.73 8.06
C GLY A 75 4.68 3.87 7.79
N GLY A 76 5.12 3.72 6.55
CA GLY A 76 6.51 3.93 6.15
C GLY A 76 7.00 5.36 6.41
N LEU A 77 6.18 6.37 6.11
CA LEU A 77 6.53 7.76 6.41
C LEU A 77 6.55 8.04 7.93
N ALA A 78 5.61 7.48 8.70
CA ALA A 78 5.58 7.60 10.16
C ALA A 78 6.84 6.96 10.77
N LEU A 79 7.22 5.78 10.30
CA LEU A 79 8.44 5.10 10.71
C LEU A 79 9.69 5.93 10.37
N PHE A 80 9.72 6.54 9.19
CA PHE A 80 10.83 7.43 8.80
C PHE A 80 11.00 8.61 9.77
N PHE A 81 9.92 9.34 10.09
CA PHE A 81 10.03 10.44 11.06
C PHE A 81 10.41 9.96 12.46
N PHE A 82 9.85 8.82 12.88
CA PHE A 82 10.22 8.20 14.15
C PHE A 82 11.72 7.90 14.22
N SER A 83 12.28 7.29 13.16
CA SER A 83 13.73 7.04 13.05
C SER A 83 14.54 8.34 13.14
N VAL A 84 14.12 9.41 12.46
CA VAL A 84 14.80 10.71 12.54
C VAL A 84 14.81 11.27 13.97
N LEU A 85 13.69 11.17 14.70
CA LEU A 85 13.65 11.59 16.11
C LEU A 85 14.62 10.79 16.99
N MET A 86 14.71 9.47 16.77
CA MET A 86 15.66 8.62 17.49
C MET A 86 17.13 8.99 17.17
N MET A 87 17.47 9.24 15.90
CA MET A 87 18.83 9.68 15.52
C MET A 87 19.23 10.98 16.20
N LEU A 88 18.27 11.90 16.36
CA LEU A 88 18.48 13.19 17.03
C LEU A 88 18.53 13.06 18.56
N LYS A 89 18.45 11.84 19.11
CA LYS A 89 18.44 11.53 20.55
C LYS A 89 17.36 12.31 21.32
N VAL A 90 16.24 12.60 20.65
CA VAL A 90 15.08 13.25 21.28
C VAL A 90 14.42 12.26 22.22
N SER A 91 14.06 12.70 23.43
CA SER A 91 13.30 11.87 24.38
C SER A 91 11.95 11.49 23.77
N ILE A 92 11.77 10.20 23.49
CA ILE A 92 10.58 9.70 22.83
C ILE A 92 9.43 9.62 23.83
N SER A 93 8.44 10.51 23.67
CA SER A 93 7.17 10.46 24.40
C SER A 93 6.05 9.92 23.51
N THR A 94 4.98 9.42 24.13
CA THR A 94 3.78 8.96 23.41
C THR A 94 3.21 10.07 22.52
N LEU A 95 3.26 11.33 22.96
CA LEU A 95 2.81 12.48 22.17
C LEU A 95 3.61 12.67 20.88
N LEU A 96 4.93 12.47 20.91
CA LEU A 96 5.77 12.56 19.71
C LEU A 96 5.48 11.42 18.73
N ILE A 97 5.27 10.20 19.24
CA ILE A 97 4.87 9.05 18.41
C ILE A 97 3.54 9.33 17.70
N ILE A 98 2.54 9.80 18.44
CA ILE A 98 1.26 10.22 17.87
C ILE A 98 1.47 11.33 16.84
N GLY A 99 2.34 12.30 17.14
CA GLY A 99 2.73 13.37 16.22
C GLY A 99 3.31 12.85 14.90
N CYS A 100 4.19 11.85 14.93
CA CYS A 100 4.74 11.22 13.73
C CYS A 100 3.63 10.54 12.90
N VAL A 101 2.75 9.79 13.54
CA VAL A 101 1.65 9.10 12.85
C VAL A 101 0.69 10.11 12.23
N VAL A 102 0.18 11.08 13.00
CA VAL A 102 -0.75 12.10 12.53
C VAL A 102 -0.11 12.97 11.45
N GLY A 103 1.12 13.43 11.66
CA GLY A 103 1.88 14.24 10.70
C GLY A 103 2.08 13.52 9.36
N SER A 104 2.47 12.25 9.39
CA SER A 104 2.58 11.44 8.17
C SER A 104 1.23 11.25 7.48
N GLY A 105 0.16 11.06 8.25
CA GLY A 105 -1.20 10.94 7.72
C GLY A 105 -1.63 12.20 6.98
N LEU A 106 -1.36 13.38 7.56
CA LEU A 106 -1.63 14.68 6.94
C LEU A 106 -0.82 14.88 5.65
N ILE A 107 0.46 14.52 5.64
CA ILE A 107 1.32 14.60 4.45
C ILE A 107 0.77 13.69 3.34
N CYS A 108 0.46 12.43 3.66
CA CYS A 108 -0.14 11.49 2.71
C CYS A 108 -1.50 11.99 2.21
N TYR A 109 -2.33 12.57 3.07
CA TYR A 109 -3.60 13.17 2.66
C TYR A 109 -3.38 14.31 1.66
N VAL A 110 -2.53 15.29 1.97
CA VAL A 110 -2.32 16.47 1.12
C VAL A 110 -1.76 16.10 -0.26
N PHE A 111 -0.80 15.18 -0.31
CA PHE A 111 -0.07 14.84 -1.54
C PHE A 111 -0.63 13.64 -2.31
N VAL A 112 -1.42 12.75 -1.70
CA VAL A 112 -1.90 11.52 -2.37
C VAL A 112 -3.43 11.50 -2.40
N PHE A 113 -4.08 11.58 -1.25
CA PHE A 113 -5.51 11.26 -1.14
C PHE A 113 -6.46 12.43 -1.36
N ARG A 114 -6.02 13.67 -1.18
CA ARG A 114 -6.88 14.86 -1.30
C ARG A 114 -7.54 14.90 -2.68
N GLN A 115 -8.87 14.90 -2.71
CA GLN A 115 -9.69 14.92 -3.94
C GLN A 115 -9.34 13.78 -4.92
N ASP A 116 -8.93 12.61 -4.39
CA ASP A 116 -8.60 11.42 -5.17
C ASP A 116 -7.56 11.65 -6.28
N LYS A 117 -6.65 12.60 -6.07
CA LYS A 117 -5.58 12.94 -7.03
C LYS A 117 -4.80 11.72 -7.51
N TYR A 118 -4.56 10.75 -6.62
CA TYR A 118 -3.83 9.54 -6.93
C TYR A 118 -4.45 8.73 -8.08
N ILE A 119 -5.77 8.79 -8.30
CA ILE A 119 -6.43 8.12 -9.44
C ILE A 119 -5.89 8.66 -10.76
N LYS A 120 -5.78 9.99 -10.89
CA LYS A 120 -5.23 10.64 -12.10
C LYS A 120 -3.79 10.21 -12.38
N TYR A 121 -3.04 9.96 -11.31
CA TYR A 121 -1.69 9.43 -11.41
C TYR A 121 -1.67 7.96 -11.80
N PHE A 122 -2.54 7.13 -11.22
CA PHE A 122 -2.67 5.72 -11.55
C PHE A 122 -2.98 5.53 -13.03
N ASP A 123 -3.95 6.27 -13.57
CA ASP A 123 -4.32 6.21 -14.99
C ASP A 123 -3.18 6.65 -15.93
N ARG A 124 -2.33 7.58 -15.46
CA ARG A 124 -1.12 7.98 -16.18
C ARG A 124 -0.05 6.89 -16.13
N TYR A 125 0.19 6.31 -14.96
CA TYR A 125 1.29 5.38 -14.69
C TYR A 125 0.99 3.97 -15.20
N GLU A 126 -0.28 3.61 -15.41
CA GLU A 126 -0.64 2.40 -16.14
C GLU A 126 -0.11 2.39 -17.56
N LYS A 127 -0.08 3.56 -18.20
CA LYS A 127 0.43 3.75 -19.56
C LYS A 127 1.95 3.76 -19.65
N TRP A 128 2.66 3.68 -18.52
CA TRP A 128 4.13 3.60 -18.52
C TRP A 128 4.65 2.40 -19.31
N SER A 129 5.75 2.63 -20.00
CA SER A 129 6.55 1.60 -20.65
C SER A 129 7.09 0.58 -19.63
N LYS A 130 7.53 -0.59 -20.12
CA LYS A 130 8.16 -1.61 -19.26
C LYS A 130 9.39 -1.08 -18.54
N GLN A 131 10.19 -0.24 -19.22
CA GLN A 131 11.41 0.35 -18.65
C GLN A 131 11.09 1.31 -17.51
N GLU A 132 10.11 2.21 -17.69
CA GLU A 132 9.66 3.14 -16.65
C GLU A 132 9.12 2.38 -15.44
N LYS A 133 8.26 1.37 -15.66
CA LYS A 133 7.73 0.52 -14.59
C LYS A 133 8.85 -0.15 -13.78
N ARG A 134 9.92 -0.62 -14.44
CA ARG A 134 11.09 -1.22 -13.78
C ARG A 134 11.89 -0.17 -13.00
N LYS A 135 12.16 0.98 -13.60
CA LYS A 135 12.89 2.09 -12.96
C LYS A 135 12.22 2.54 -11.67
N TYR A 136 10.92 2.86 -11.74
CA TYR A 136 10.18 3.33 -10.56
C TYR A 136 9.89 2.22 -9.56
N GLY A 137 9.78 0.96 -10.02
CA GLY A 137 9.75 -0.20 -9.14
C GLY A 137 11.02 -0.30 -8.27
N TRP A 138 12.20 -0.22 -8.88
CA TRP A 138 13.47 -0.22 -8.13
C TRP A 138 13.63 0.99 -7.21
N LEU A 139 13.20 2.17 -7.66
CA LEU A 139 13.17 3.36 -6.81
C LEU A 139 12.28 3.14 -5.57
N THR A 140 11.13 2.49 -5.74
CA THR A 140 10.21 2.18 -4.64
C THR A 140 10.84 1.20 -3.67
N VAL A 141 11.44 0.11 -4.17
CA VAL A 141 12.17 -0.87 -3.34
C VAL A 141 13.29 -0.19 -2.55
N GLY A 142 14.11 0.63 -3.22
CA GLY A 142 15.18 1.38 -2.57
C GLY A 142 14.66 2.33 -1.49
N SER A 143 13.54 2.99 -1.73
CA SER A 143 12.91 3.89 -0.74
C SER A 143 12.42 3.12 0.50
N VAL A 144 11.82 1.94 0.31
CA VAL A 144 11.37 1.09 1.42
C VAL A 144 12.56 0.55 2.22
N LEU A 145 13.58 0.03 1.52
CA LEU A 145 14.79 -0.47 2.16
C LEU A 145 15.51 0.62 2.93
N PHE A 146 15.59 1.84 2.39
CA PHE A 146 16.17 2.99 3.07
C PHE A 146 15.46 3.26 4.39
N VAL A 147 14.12 3.36 4.40
CA VAL A 147 13.34 3.60 5.62
C VAL A 147 13.57 2.50 6.66
N LEU A 148 13.55 1.23 6.24
CA LEU A 148 13.80 0.09 7.14
C LEU A 148 15.22 0.11 7.70
N LEU A 149 16.23 0.32 6.86
CA LEU A 149 17.63 0.39 7.29
C LEU A 149 17.86 1.56 8.24
N SER A 150 17.30 2.75 7.96
CA SER A 150 17.37 3.89 8.88
C SER A 150 16.79 3.51 10.23
N PHE A 151 15.62 2.87 10.27
CA PHE A 151 15.01 2.44 11.53
C PHE A 151 15.89 1.44 12.31
N TYR A 152 16.38 0.39 11.65
CA TYR A 152 17.24 -0.60 12.30
C TYR A 152 18.57 -0.01 12.79
N LEU A 153 19.19 0.88 12.02
CA LEU A 153 20.41 1.58 12.44
C LEU A 153 20.17 2.41 13.72
N CYS A 154 19.01 3.05 13.84
CA CYS A 154 18.64 3.80 15.04
C CYS A 154 18.39 2.93 16.27
N LEU A 155 18.07 1.64 16.09
CA LEU A 155 17.90 0.71 17.21
C LEU A 155 19.24 0.17 17.72
N ILE A 156 20.28 0.20 16.89
CA ILE A 156 21.61 -0.34 17.21
C ILE A 156 22.55 0.74 17.77
N LEU A 157 22.40 1.99 17.29
CA LEU A 157 23.21 3.15 17.70
C LEU A 157 22.63 3.85 18.94
#